data_AF-A0A976E7Y1-F1
#
_entry.id   AF-A0A976E7Y1-F1
#
_cell.length_a   1.000
_cell.length_b   1.000
_cell.length_c   1.000
_cell.angle_alpha   90.00
_cell.angle_beta   90.00
_cell.angle_gamma   90.00
#
_symmetry.space_group_name_H-M   'P 1'
#
loop_
_entity.id
_entity.type
_entity.pdbx_description
1 polymer ?
#
loop_
_entity_poly.entity_id
_entity_poly.type
_entity_poly.pdbx_seq_one_letter_code
_entity_poly.pdbx_strand_id
1 'polypeptide(L)'
;MADGPGQPRPDLGFRTPDPEEIGFFELLRRLEREGLRFGRSGGPGSEPARLGQRARLAMATRDIAGFAPPGERTPAQVDVEVLGLFGPEGAMPLHMTRWIMSRQSERWFTAADSGGQGRVTADTTFLDFCNMLQHRQLALFWRAWADQHPEVGIEHSSGGKVAAMLKTLAGVASPAVRAAP
;
A
#
# COMPACT_ATOMS: atom_id res chain seq x y z
N MET A 1 3.88 -26.68 -11.87
CA MET A 1 4.24 -25.80 -13.00
C MET A 1 4.28 -24.40 -12.44
N ALA A 2 5.48 -23.91 -12.13
CA ALA A 2 5.70 -22.55 -11.64
C ALA A 2 6.26 -21.75 -12.81
N ASP A 3 5.40 -21.01 -13.50
CA ASP A 3 5.83 -20.12 -14.56
C ASP A 3 6.32 -18.80 -13.94
N GLY A 4 7.63 -18.57 -14.05
CA GLY A 4 8.26 -17.25 -14.09
C GLY A 4 8.51 -16.52 -12.76
N PRO A 5 9.74 -16.57 -12.18
CA PRO A 5 10.21 -15.60 -11.18
C PRO A 5 10.56 -14.26 -11.86
N GLY A 6 9.63 -13.72 -12.65
CA GLY A 6 9.79 -12.45 -13.36
C GLY A 6 9.09 -11.34 -12.58
N GLN A 7 9.73 -10.18 -12.51
CA GLN A 7 9.10 -8.96 -12.03
C GLN A 7 7.84 -8.70 -12.87
N PRO A 8 6.67 -8.42 -12.27
CA PRO A 8 5.43 -8.21 -13.01
C PRO A 8 5.61 -7.11 -14.05
N ARG A 9 5.18 -7.38 -15.29
CA ARG A 9 5.49 -6.51 -16.42
C ARG A 9 4.78 -5.14 -16.30
N PRO A 10 5.44 -4.04 -16.70
CA PRO A 10 4.94 -2.66 -16.53
C PRO A 10 3.79 -2.27 -17.47
N ASP A 11 3.38 -3.14 -18.38
CA ASP A 11 2.36 -2.91 -19.39
C ASP A 11 1.02 -3.52 -18.95
N LEU A 12 0.13 -2.72 -18.38
CA LEU A 12 -1.34 -2.87 -18.42
C LEU A 12 -1.96 -1.64 -17.72
N GLY A 13 -2.84 -0.95 -18.43
CA GLY A 13 -3.54 0.24 -17.92
C GLY A 13 -4.28 -0.04 -16.61
N PHE A 14 -4.52 1.02 -15.84
CA PHE A 14 -5.10 1.08 -14.47
C PHE A 14 -6.42 0.32 -14.20
N ARG A 15 -6.94 -0.50 -15.13
CA ARG A 15 -8.09 -1.37 -14.87
C ARG A 15 -7.67 -2.45 -13.88
N THR A 16 -7.89 -2.17 -12.60
CA THR A 16 -7.93 -3.09 -11.46
C THR A 16 -6.86 -4.19 -11.53
N PRO A 17 -5.64 -3.94 -11.02
CA PRO A 17 -4.61 -4.98 -11.05
C PRO A 17 -5.10 -6.21 -10.30
N ASP A 18 -4.96 -7.39 -10.92
CA ASP A 18 -5.26 -8.65 -10.24
C ASP A 18 -4.28 -8.82 -9.07
N PRO A 19 -4.75 -8.90 -7.81
CA PRO A 19 -3.89 -9.00 -6.62
C PRO A 19 -2.91 -10.18 -6.66
N GLU A 20 -3.21 -11.21 -7.46
CA GLU A 20 -2.40 -12.42 -7.62
C GLU A 20 -1.19 -12.22 -8.53
N GLU A 21 -1.22 -11.21 -9.41
CA GLU A 21 -0.20 -10.99 -10.44
C GLU A 21 0.71 -9.81 -10.15
N ILE A 22 0.36 -8.95 -9.18
CA ILE A 22 1.12 -7.74 -8.86
C ILE A 22 1.82 -7.81 -7.50
N GLY A 23 3.11 -7.47 -7.47
CA GLY A 23 3.90 -7.38 -6.25
C GLY A 23 3.66 -6.08 -5.48
N PHE A 24 4.03 -6.05 -4.20
CA PHE A 24 3.81 -4.89 -3.32
C PHE A 24 4.45 -3.60 -3.86
N PHE A 25 5.73 -3.67 -4.23
CA PHE A 25 6.46 -2.49 -4.71
C PHE A 25 5.89 -1.93 -6.02
N GLU A 26 5.54 -2.80 -6.96
CA GLU A 26 5.02 -2.37 -8.26
C GLU A 26 3.62 -1.76 -8.13
N LEU A 27 2.74 -2.36 -7.30
CA LEU A 27 1.43 -1.79 -7.02
C LEU A 27 1.54 -0.39 -6.42
N LEU A 28 2.39 -0.21 -5.40
CA LEU A 28 2.56 1.08 -4.74
C LEU A 28 3.20 2.13 -5.66
N ARG A 29 4.16 1.72 -6.51
CA ARG A 29 4.73 2.58 -7.56
C ARG A 29 3.65 3.14 -8.47
N ARG A 30 2.76 2.27 -8.98
CA ARG A 30 1.66 2.64 -9.89
C ARG A 30 0.57 3.49 -9.22
N LEU A 31 0.42 3.35 -7.90
CA LEU A 31 -0.54 4.15 -7.14
C LEU A 31 -0.02 5.56 -6.82
N GLU A 32 1.29 5.78 -6.73
CA GLU A 32 1.83 7.14 -6.55
C GLU A 32 1.48 8.02 -7.76
N ARG A 33 1.01 9.24 -7.48
CA ARG A 33 0.74 10.28 -8.48
C ARG A 33 1.34 11.59 -8.02
N GLU A 34 1.41 12.58 -8.91
CA GLU A 34 1.78 13.92 -8.50
C GLU A 34 0.83 14.43 -7.41
N GLY A 35 1.39 14.84 -6.28
CA GLY A 35 0.63 15.29 -5.10
C GLY A 35 0.14 14.20 -4.14
N LEU A 36 0.14 12.93 -4.54
CA LEU A 36 -0.27 11.80 -3.67
C LEU A 36 0.85 10.77 -3.60
N ARG A 37 1.58 10.78 -2.48
CA ARG A 37 2.77 9.93 -2.30
C ARG A 37 2.80 9.29 -0.93
N PHE A 38 3.05 8.00 -0.90
CA PHE A 38 3.19 7.26 0.36
C PHE A 38 4.41 7.74 1.14
N GLY A 39 4.29 7.80 2.47
CA GLY A 39 5.44 8.04 3.34
C GLY A 39 6.01 9.47 3.28
N ARG A 40 5.39 10.40 2.53
CA ARG A 40 5.76 11.82 2.47
C ARG A 40 4.97 12.65 3.48
N SER A 41 5.05 13.98 3.41
CA SER A 41 4.30 14.93 4.23
C SER A 41 2.81 14.94 3.85
N GLY A 42 1.92 15.19 4.82
CA GLY A 42 0.47 15.33 4.59
C GLY A 42 -0.41 14.29 5.29
N GLY A 43 0.20 13.30 5.97
CA GLY A 43 -0.53 12.27 6.71
C GLY A 43 -1.35 11.35 5.79
N PRO A 44 -2.20 10.48 6.36
CA PRO A 44 -2.92 9.47 5.59
C PRO A 44 -3.83 10.06 4.50
N GLY A 45 -4.36 11.28 4.66
CA GLY A 45 -5.21 11.93 3.65
C GLY A 45 -4.48 12.31 2.35
N SER A 46 -3.15 12.42 2.39
CA SER A 46 -2.31 12.74 1.23
C SER A 46 -1.62 11.51 0.63
N GLU A 47 -2.03 10.31 1.04
CA GLU A 47 -1.53 9.05 0.51
C GLU A 47 -2.54 8.44 -0.48
N PRO A 48 -2.10 7.82 -1.60
CA PRO A 48 -2.99 7.30 -2.64
C PRO A 48 -3.99 6.23 -2.17
N ALA A 49 -3.61 5.44 -1.17
CA ALA A 49 -4.39 4.33 -0.66
C ALA A 49 -4.16 4.12 0.85
N ARG A 50 -5.13 3.49 1.51
CA ARG A 50 -4.98 2.95 2.86
C ARG A 50 -4.29 1.59 2.74
N LEU A 51 -3.18 1.45 3.47
CA LEU A 51 -2.42 0.20 3.54
C LEU A 51 -2.78 -0.52 4.83
N GLY A 52 -3.16 -1.78 4.73
CA GLY A 52 -3.45 -2.66 5.85
C GLY A 52 -2.84 -4.03 5.65
N GLN A 53 -2.82 -4.84 6.71
CA GLN A 53 -2.51 -6.26 6.63
C GLN A 53 -3.79 -7.09 6.77
N ARG A 54 -3.77 -8.29 6.19
CA ARG A 54 -4.82 -9.30 6.38
C ARG A 54 -4.37 -10.37 7.36
N ALA A 55 -5.21 -10.70 8.34
CA ALA A 55 -4.94 -11.80 9.26
C ALA A 55 -5.04 -13.16 8.55
N ARG A 56 -4.04 -14.03 8.74
CA ARG A 56 -3.92 -15.33 8.07
C ARG A 56 -3.08 -16.31 8.90
N LEU A 57 -3.28 -17.61 8.69
CA LEU A 57 -2.51 -18.67 9.37
C LEU A 57 -1.54 -19.42 8.45
N ALA A 58 -1.74 -19.32 7.14
CA ALA A 58 -0.83 -19.87 6.15
C ALA A 58 0.34 -18.91 5.88
N MET A 59 1.46 -19.44 5.41
CA MET A 59 2.61 -18.65 4.92
C MET A 59 2.24 -17.81 3.70
N ALA A 60 2.95 -16.71 3.45
CA ALA A 60 2.65 -15.78 2.36
C ALA A 60 3.00 -16.46 1.04
N THR A 61 2.00 -16.60 0.18
CA THR A 61 2.20 -17.06 -1.20
C THR A 61 2.23 -15.89 -2.18
N ARG A 62 1.81 -14.70 -1.73
CA ARG A 62 1.75 -13.46 -2.52
C ARG A 62 1.95 -12.26 -1.60
N ASP A 63 2.29 -11.13 -2.20
CA ASP A 63 2.50 -9.89 -1.47
C ASP A 63 1.18 -9.19 -1.09
N ILE A 64 0.23 -9.14 -2.03
CA ILE A 64 -1.03 -8.42 -1.91
C ILE A 64 -2.18 -9.41 -1.73
N ALA A 65 -2.90 -9.31 -0.61
CA ALA A 65 -4.11 -10.07 -0.33
C ALA A 65 -5.31 -9.57 -1.14
N GLY A 66 -5.37 -8.27 -1.38
CA GLY A 66 -6.52 -7.63 -2.01
C GLY A 66 -6.27 -6.16 -2.32
N PHE A 67 -6.97 -5.70 -3.36
CA PHE A 67 -7.01 -4.30 -3.75
C PHE A 67 -8.47 -3.89 -3.96
N ALA A 68 -8.90 -2.86 -3.25
CA ALA A 68 -10.19 -2.22 -3.47
C ALA A 68 -9.96 -0.84 -4.07
N PRO A 69 -10.53 -0.55 -5.26
CA PRO A 69 -10.43 0.78 -5.85
C PRO A 69 -11.13 1.83 -4.98
N PRO A 70 -10.78 3.12 -5.13
CA PRO A 70 -11.43 4.19 -4.37
C PRO A 70 -12.93 4.25 -4.72
N GLY A 71 -13.77 4.42 -3.69
CA GLY A 71 -15.20 4.70 -3.86
C GLY A 71 -15.46 6.21 -3.87
N GLU A 72 -16.74 6.62 -3.98
CA GLU A 72 -17.11 8.04 -3.99
C GLU A 72 -16.63 8.81 -2.74
N ARG A 73 -16.55 8.13 -1.60
CA ARG A 73 -16.20 8.72 -0.29
C ARG A 73 -15.15 7.92 0.47
N THR A 74 -14.58 6.89 -0.14
CA THR A 74 -13.60 5.99 0.49
C THR A 74 -12.32 5.95 -0.32
N PRO A 75 -11.14 6.13 0.31
CA PRO A 75 -9.87 5.98 -0.40
C PRO A 75 -9.70 4.53 -0.86
N ALA A 76 -8.80 4.32 -1.83
CA ALA A 76 -8.41 2.98 -2.24
C ALA A 76 -7.85 2.20 -1.04
N GLN A 77 -8.03 0.89 -1.01
CA GLN A 77 -7.52 0.02 0.06
C GLN A 77 -6.62 -1.05 -0.54
N VAL A 78 -5.48 -1.28 0.11
CA VAL A 78 -4.51 -2.32 -0.22
C VAL A 78 -4.28 -3.16 1.01
N ASP A 79 -4.61 -4.44 0.91
CA ASP A 79 -4.33 -5.43 1.94
C ASP A 79 -3.07 -6.20 1.57
N VAL A 80 -2.12 -6.26 2.50
CA VAL A 80 -0.80 -6.89 2.35
C VAL A 80 -0.76 -8.19 3.16
N GLU A 81 -0.04 -9.19 2.63
CA GLU A 81 0.24 -10.46 3.33
C GLU A 81 1.69 -10.59 3.80
N VAL A 82 2.64 -9.98 3.09
CA VAL A 82 4.09 -10.19 3.30
C VAL A 82 4.68 -9.36 4.45
N LEU A 83 4.00 -8.30 4.87
CA LEU A 83 4.45 -7.41 5.95
C LEU A 83 3.32 -7.20 6.95
N GLY A 84 3.62 -7.35 8.23
CA GLY A 84 2.61 -7.18 9.24
C GLY A 84 3.00 -7.63 10.65
N LEU A 85 2.02 -7.49 11.55
CA LEU A 85 2.06 -7.96 12.92
C LEU A 85 1.43 -9.36 13.02
N PHE A 86 0.48 -9.68 12.15
CA PHE A 86 -0.28 -10.93 12.17
C PHE A 86 0.13 -11.81 11.00
N GLY A 87 0.03 -13.12 11.19
CA GLY A 87 0.55 -14.10 10.25
C GLY A 87 1.56 -15.00 10.94
N PRO A 88 1.91 -16.13 10.33
CA PRO A 88 2.92 -17.01 10.87
C PRO A 88 4.34 -16.41 10.76
N GLU A 89 4.54 -15.40 9.91
CA GLU A 89 5.78 -14.60 9.83
C GLU A 89 5.68 -13.23 10.53
N GLY A 90 4.55 -12.94 11.18
CA GLY A 90 4.31 -11.69 11.89
C GLY A 90 4.99 -11.63 13.27
N ALA A 91 5.23 -10.42 13.76
CA ALA A 91 5.91 -10.21 15.06
C ALA A 91 5.03 -10.57 16.28
N MET A 92 3.71 -10.57 16.14
CA MET A 92 2.81 -10.88 17.26
C MET A 92 2.68 -12.38 17.47
N PRO A 93 2.41 -12.83 18.71
CA PRO A 93 2.15 -14.23 18.98
C PRO A 93 1.01 -14.78 18.11
N LEU A 94 1.21 -15.97 17.54
CA LEU A 94 0.27 -16.61 16.63
C LEU A 94 -1.15 -16.80 17.22
N HIS A 95 -1.27 -16.87 18.55
CA HIS A 95 -2.58 -16.95 19.21
C HIS A 95 -3.43 -15.67 19.01
N MET A 96 -2.80 -14.50 18.87
CA MET A 96 -3.53 -13.26 18.56
C MET A 96 -4.11 -13.29 17.15
N THR A 97 -3.36 -13.79 16.18
CA THR A 97 -3.87 -13.98 14.82
C THR A 97 -5.07 -14.93 14.80
N ARG A 98 -5.00 -16.05 15.54
CA ARG A 98 -6.16 -16.96 15.71
C ARG A 98 -7.36 -16.26 16.36
N TRP A 99 -7.13 -15.47 17.40
CA TRP A 99 -8.18 -14.73 18.08
C TRP A 99 -8.88 -13.72 17.17
N ILE A 100 -8.12 -12.95 16.38
CA ILE A 100 -8.66 -12.03 15.38
C ILE A 100 -9.50 -12.78 14.35
N MET A 101 -8.99 -13.90 13.83
CA MET A 101 -9.74 -14.71 12.86
C MET A 101 -11.02 -15.31 13.47
N SER A 102 -11.00 -15.71 14.74
CA SER A 102 -12.21 -16.13 15.47
C SER A 102 -13.25 -15.02 15.50
N ARG A 103 -12.85 -13.80 15.89
CA ARG A 103 -13.73 -12.60 15.89
C ARG A 103 -14.28 -12.27 14.51
N GLN A 104 -13.46 -12.40 13.47
CA GLN A 104 -13.91 -12.16 12.09
C GLN A 104 -14.87 -13.24 11.59
N SER A 105 -14.81 -14.45 12.14
CA SER A 105 -15.73 -15.53 11.79
C SER A 105 -17.09 -15.40 12.49
N GLU A 106 -17.13 -14.69 13.62
CA GLU A 106 -18.37 -14.37 14.34
C GLU A 106 -19.21 -13.40 13.50
N ARG A 107 -20.28 -13.93 12.91
CA ARG A 107 -21.25 -13.14 12.16
C ARG A 107 -22.18 -12.42 13.13
N TRP A 108 -22.07 -11.11 13.20
CA TRP A 108 -22.99 -10.26 13.92
C TRP A 108 -24.07 -9.73 12.97
N PHE A 109 -25.33 -9.82 13.39
CA PHE A 109 -26.45 -9.18 12.69
C PHE A 109 -26.64 -7.78 13.30
N THR A 110 -26.24 -6.74 12.57
CA THR A 110 -26.63 -5.37 12.96
C THR A 110 -28.11 -5.17 12.61
N ALA A 111 -28.86 -4.57 13.53
CA ALA A 111 -30.24 -4.18 13.26
C ALA A 111 -30.27 -3.28 12.01
N ALA A 112 -31.25 -3.51 11.14
CA ALA A 112 -31.47 -2.69 9.96
C ALA A 112 -31.81 -1.26 10.40
N ASP A 113 -30.87 -0.34 10.27
CA ASP A 113 -31.17 1.08 10.29
C ASP A 113 -32.26 1.34 9.24
N SER A 114 -33.27 2.14 9.60
CA SER A 114 -34.48 2.44 8.82
C SER A 114 -34.24 2.50 7.30
N GLY A 115 -34.53 1.38 6.61
CA GLY A 115 -34.47 1.25 5.15
C GLY A 115 -33.37 0.34 4.57
N GLY A 116 -32.44 -0.18 5.37
CA GLY A 116 -31.31 -1.00 4.88
C GLY A 116 -31.48 -2.51 5.07
N GLN A 117 -31.18 -3.30 4.03
CA GLN A 117 -31.12 -4.77 4.10
C GLN A 117 -30.07 -5.17 5.16
N GLY A 118 -30.49 -5.94 6.18
CA GLY A 118 -29.62 -6.31 7.31
C GLY A 118 -28.29 -6.87 6.84
N ARG A 119 -27.20 -6.19 7.17
CA ARG A 119 -25.84 -6.59 6.77
C ARG A 119 -25.28 -7.54 7.81
N VAL A 120 -24.82 -8.71 7.35
CA VAL A 120 -23.96 -9.58 8.15
C VAL A 120 -22.61 -8.90 8.24
N THR A 121 -22.22 -8.47 9.43
CA THR A 121 -20.91 -7.86 9.67
C THR A 121 -20.07 -8.74 10.58
N ALA A 122 -18.76 -8.68 10.42
CA ALA A 122 -17.80 -9.30 11.31
C ALA A 122 -17.14 -8.21 12.18
N ASP A 123 -16.64 -8.57 13.37
CA ASP A 123 -15.87 -7.64 14.19
C ASP A 123 -14.43 -7.53 13.66
N THR A 124 -14.13 -6.41 13.01
CA THR A 124 -12.79 -6.09 12.48
C THR A 124 -12.04 -5.07 13.34
N THR A 125 -12.62 -4.62 14.47
CA THR A 125 -12.16 -3.44 15.23
C THR A 125 -10.69 -3.52 15.61
N PHE A 126 -10.24 -4.66 16.13
CA PHE A 126 -8.83 -4.82 16.56
C PHE A 126 -7.87 -4.86 15.37
N LEU A 127 -8.26 -5.50 14.27
CA LEU A 127 -7.46 -5.53 13.05
C LEU A 127 -7.34 -4.12 12.46
N ASP A 128 -8.44 -3.38 12.38
CA ASP A 128 -8.49 -2.02 11.86
C ASP A 128 -7.66 -1.05 12.71
N PHE A 129 -7.71 -1.19 14.04
CA PHE A 129 -6.85 -0.45 14.95
C PHE A 129 -5.36 -0.71 14.68
N CYS A 130 -4.96 -1.97 14.54
CA CYS A 130 -3.57 -2.30 14.22
C CYS A 130 -3.17 -1.80 12.82
N ASN A 131 -4.05 -1.94 11.82
CA ASN A 131 -3.82 -1.46 10.47
C ASN A 131 -3.67 0.07 10.44
N MET A 132 -4.44 0.81 11.23
CA MET A 132 -4.29 2.25 11.39
C MET A 132 -2.87 2.62 11.85
N LEU A 133 -2.32 1.88 12.83
CA LEU A 133 -0.96 2.13 13.34
C LEU A 133 0.12 1.72 12.33
N GLN A 134 -0.07 0.60 11.64
CA GLN A 134 0.92 0.05 10.70
C GLN A 134 0.91 0.73 9.35
N HIS A 135 -0.18 1.40 8.96
CA HIS A 135 -0.30 2.09 7.68
C HIS A 135 0.93 2.96 7.40
N ARG A 136 1.36 3.76 8.39
CA ARG A 136 2.53 4.62 8.25
C ARG A 136 3.84 3.84 8.17
N GLN A 137 3.95 2.71 8.87
CA GLN A 137 5.14 1.85 8.81
C GLN A 137 5.28 1.21 7.42
N LEU A 138 4.19 0.69 6.85
CA LEU A 138 4.15 0.15 5.49
C LEU A 138 4.52 1.22 4.45
N ALA A 139 3.95 2.41 4.60
CA ALA A 139 4.24 3.54 3.72
C ALA A 139 5.72 3.98 3.79
N LEU A 140 6.32 3.96 4.99
CA LEU A 140 7.74 4.28 5.18
C LEU A 140 8.67 3.16 4.68
N PHE A 141 8.27 1.89 4.79
CA PHE A 141 9.00 0.78 4.21
C PHE A 141 9.08 0.92 2.69
N TRP A 142 7.94 1.20 2.04
CA TRP A 142 7.90 1.58 0.63
C TRP A 142 8.79 2.80 0.34
N ARG A 143 8.69 3.86 1.15
CA ARG A 143 9.49 5.08 0.97
C ARG A 143 10.99 4.80 0.99
N ALA A 144 11.43 3.97 1.92
CA ALA A 144 12.83 3.60 2.08
C ALA A 144 13.36 2.86 0.84
N TRP A 145 12.54 1.98 0.25
CA TRP A 145 12.87 1.31 -1.01
C TRP A 145 12.84 2.29 -2.19
N ALA A 146 11.74 3.02 -2.38
CA ALA A 146 11.52 3.91 -3.51
C ALA A 146 12.56 5.04 -3.61
N ASP A 147 13.03 5.58 -2.48
CA ASP A 147 14.02 6.64 -2.47
C ASP A 147 15.43 6.17 -2.90
N GLN A 148 15.68 4.85 -2.95
CA GLN A 148 16.95 4.26 -3.44
C GLN A 148 16.91 3.88 -4.93
N HIS A 149 15.73 3.89 -5.55
CA HIS A 149 15.52 3.44 -6.93
C HIS A 149 15.31 4.66 -7.87
N PRO A 150 16.32 5.05 -8.67
CA PRO A 150 16.26 6.26 -9.50
C PRO A 150 15.10 6.24 -10.51
N GLU A 151 14.74 5.05 -11.01
CA GLU A 151 13.63 4.82 -11.93
C GLU A 151 12.27 5.20 -11.33
N VAL A 152 12.10 5.11 -10.01
CA VAL A 152 10.89 5.61 -9.34
C VAL A 152 10.98 7.12 -9.18
N GLY A 153 12.16 7.65 -8.89
CA GLY A 153 12.37 9.10 -8.70
C GLY A 153 12.10 9.93 -9.96
N ILE A 154 12.48 9.42 -11.13
CA ILE A 154 12.37 10.10 -12.44
C ILE A 154 10.92 10.18 -12.92
N GLU A 155 10.05 9.26 -12.51
CA GLU A 155 8.62 9.28 -12.86
C GLU A 155 7.85 10.48 -12.25
N HIS A 156 8.41 11.09 -11.20
CA HIS A 156 7.83 12.28 -10.56
C HIS A 156 8.55 13.54 -11.04
N SER A 157 7.83 14.67 -11.17
CA SER A 157 8.41 15.98 -11.56
C SER A 157 9.66 16.41 -10.78
N SER A 158 9.81 15.94 -9.53
CA SER A 158 11.00 16.19 -8.72
C SER A 158 12.30 15.58 -9.30
N GLY A 159 12.21 14.50 -10.10
CA GLY A 159 13.35 13.72 -10.60
C GLY A 159 14.14 12.95 -9.52
N GLY A 160 13.75 13.07 -8.25
CA GLY A 160 14.44 12.47 -7.12
C GLY A 160 15.84 13.03 -6.85
N LYS A 161 16.56 12.38 -5.91
CA LYS A 161 17.90 12.80 -5.48
C LYS A 161 18.95 12.64 -6.60
N VAL A 162 18.84 11.59 -7.41
CA VAL A 162 19.81 11.32 -8.48
C VAL A 162 19.74 12.39 -9.56
N ALA A 163 18.55 12.78 -10.02
CA ALA A 163 18.45 13.88 -10.98
C ALA A 163 18.96 15.21 -10.39
N ALA A 164 18.75 15.46 -9.09
CA ALA A 164 19.32 16.62 -8.43
C ALA A 164 20.87 16.58 -8.43
N MET A 165 21.48 15.43 -8.10
CA MET A 165 22.94 15.26 -8.15
C MET A 165 23.52 15.40 -9.56
N LEU A 166 22.85 14.85 -10.57
CA LEU A 166 23.27 15.02 -11.97
C LEU A 166 23.21 16.49 -12.40
N LYS A 167 22.13 17.21 -12.03
CA LYS A 167 22.03 18.65 -12.29
C LYS A 167 23.14 19.44 -11.59
N THR A 168 23.55 19.04 -10.38
CA THR A 168 24.65 19.72 -9.67
C THR A 168 25.99 19.45 -10.33
N LEU A 169 26.24 18.20 -10.76
CA LEU A 169 27.47 17.84 -11.48
C LEU A 169 27.58 18.53 -12.84
N ALA A 170 26.45 18.69 -13.53
CA ALA A 170 26.39 19.42 -14.81
C ALA A 170 26.42 20.95 -14.65
N GLY A 171 26.48 21.49 -13.44
CA GLY A 171 26.49 22.94 -13.18
C GLY A 171 25.15 23.66 -13.41
N VAL A 172 24.07 22.93 -13.76
CA VAL A 172 22.73 23.48 -14.05
C VAL A 172 21.77 23.45 -12.86
N ALA A 173 22.24 23.03 -11.69
CA ALA A 173 21.42 23.00 -10.48
C ALA A 173 21.22 24.37 -9.83
N SER A 174 22.09 25.36 -10.12
CA SER A 174 22.02 26.69 -9.51
C SER A 174 20.68 27.37 -9.84
N PRO A 175 20.01 27.99 -8.85
CA PRO A 175 18.79 28.77 -9.08
C PRO A 175 18.98 29.85 -10.16
N ALA A 176 20.19 30.45 -10.23
CA ALA A 176 20.52 31.47 -11.22
C ALA A 176 20.54 30.93 -12.67
N VAL A 177 20.91 29.65 -12.85
CA VAL A 177 20.96 29.01 -14.18
C VAL A 177 19.59 28.46 -14.57
N ARG A 178 18.75 28.06 -13.60
CA ARG A 178 17.37 27.60 -13.86
C ARG A 178 16.39 28.72 -14.22
N ALA A 179 16.71 29.97 -13.86
CA ALA A 179 15.86 31.14 -14.10
C ALA A 179 16.23 31.88 -15.40
N ALA A 180 17.28 31.46 -16.12
CA ALA A 180 17.60 31.98 -17.44
C ALA A 180 16.58 31.44 -18.46
N PRO A 181 16.01 32.30 -19.33
CA PRO A 181 14.95 31.96 -20.27
C PRO A 181 15.37 30.96 -21.34
#